data_AF-A0A2N7VSQ6-F1
#
_entry.id   AF-A0A2N7VSQ6-F1
#
_cell.length_a   1.000
_cell.length_b   1.000
_cell.length_c   1.000
_cell.angle_alpha   90.00
_cell.angle_beta   90.00
_cell.angle_gamma   90.00
#
_symmetry.space_group_name_H-M   'P 1'
#
loop_
_entity.id
_entity.type
_entity.pdbx_description
1 polymer ?
#
loop_
_entity_poly.entity_id
_entity_poly.type
_entity_poly.pdbx_seq_one_letter_code
_entity_poly.pdbx_strand_id
1 'polypeptide(L)'
;MNTAYGEPSDETLPFDLRHHRHPIQYHCPADANEETRKSVREKLAKQLQHAIGLVLQSPSYMDTLPRPPAPALFQPAAEVAPGLFRSQVDPIGLGEHFPDNHQEIMLAAGPRMWLRVMPAAQQGRAWKPAELRQASVQAQGHLRPLWDGYSGMSYLTAQDGFGVFTRSPGENVALSTTFMFRSGEIWAVDARYLEHLTTNAVNVIPDVEGEYARSLVLLQSVLERLEIAPPFHWIAGMTGIKSRGMQVPIQPGRAAPPGPRGKCMLDTVTMEGECSPADNAVHSLRPFFERLYESCGLTRPAWLDSRA
;
A
#
# COMPACT_ATOMS: atom_id res chain seq x y z
N MET A 1 -54.77 -4.16 -5.84
CA MET A 1 -56.10 -4.64 -6.27
C MET A 1 -57.17 -3.86 -5.53
N ASN A 2 -58.23 -3.46 -6.24
CA ASN A 2 -59.35 -2.74 -5.63
C ASN A 2 -60.37 -3.75 -5.08
N THR A 3 -60.52 -3.83 -3.76
CA THR A 3 -61.41 -4.80 -3.11
C THR A 3 -62.90 -4.46 -3.25
N ALA A 4 -63.24 -3.25 -3.72
CA ALA A 4 -64.62 -2.89 -4.03
C ALA A 4 -65.24 -3.73 -5.16
N TYR A 5 -64.40 -4.42 -5.95
CA TYR A 5 -64.82 -5.30 -7.05
C TYR A 5 -64.60 -6.79 -6.74
N GLY A 6 -64.33 -7.13 -5.47
CA GLY A 6 -64.12 -8.51 -5.02
C GLY A 6 -62.85 -8.65 -4.19
N GLU A 7 -62.89 -9.58 -3.23
CA GLU A 7 -61.74 -9.96 -2.39
C GLU A 7 -60.74 -10.76 -3.21
N PRO A 8 -59.41 -10.55 -3.05
CA PRO A 8 -58.38 -11.36 -3.70
C PRO A 8 -58.24 -12.72 -3.00
N SER A 9 -59.00 -13.71 -3.47
CA SER A 9 -58.95 -15.10 -3.03
C SER A 9 -58.48 -16.01 -4.16
N ASP A 10 -58.19 -17.28 -3.83
CA ASP A 10 -57.82 -18.29 -4.83
C ASP A 10 -58.89 -18.50 -5.90
N GLU A 11 -60.16 -18.22 -5.58
CA GLU A 11 -61.29 -18.38 -6.49
C GLU A 11 -61.47 -17.16 -7.42
N THR A 12 -61.09 -15.96 -6.97
CA THR A 12 -61.34 -14.69 -7.67
C THR A 12 -60.12 -14.14 -8.40
N LEU A 13 -58.91 -14.57 -8.03
CA LEU A 13 -57.69 -14.18 -8.72
C LEU A 13 -57.54 -14.98 -10.04
N PRO A 14 -57.13 -14.31 -11.15
CA PRO A 14 -56.70 -14.98 -12.36
C PRO A 14 -55.60 -16.00 -12.06
N PHE A 15 -55.60 -17.13 -12.78
CA PHE A 15 -54.67 -18.25 -12.56
C PHE A 15 -53.20 -17.79 -12.42
N ASP A 16 -52.76 -16.86 -13.27
CA ASP A 16 -51.38 -16.34 -13.27
C ASP A 16 -51.01 -15.58 -11.99
N LEU A 17 -51.99 -14.96 -11.30
CA LEU A 17 -51.75 -14.16 -10.10
C LEU A 17 -51.82 -14.97 -8.81
N ARG A 18 -52.35 -16.19 -8.84
CA ARG A 18 -52.54 -17.06 -7.64
C ARG A 18 -51.22 -17.50 -7.01
N HIS A 19 -50.17 -17.64 -7.82
CA HIS A 19 -48.85 -18.09 -7.37
C HIS A 19 -47.89 -16.95 -7.03
N HIS A 20 -48.32 -15.70 -7.21
CA HIS A 20 -47.54 -14.52 -6.84
C HIS A 20 -47.91 -14.02 -5.44
N ARG A 21 -47.01 -13.24 -4.82
CA ARG A 21 -47.32 -12.59 -3.53
C ARG A 21 -48.59 -11.73 -3.67
N HIS A 22 -49.46 -11.77 -2.65
CA HIS A 22 -50.71 -11.03 -2.65
C HIS A 22 -50.49 -9.55 -3.04
N PRO A 23 -51.35 -9.00 -3.92
CA PRO A 23 -51.21 -7.63 -4.38
C PRO A 23 -51.49 -6.64 -3.25
N ILE A 24 -50.88 -5.45 -3.29
CA ILE A 24 -51.25 -4.35 -2.40
C ILE A 24 -52.73 -4.00 -2.63
N GLN A 25 -53.53 -4.03 -1.58
CA GLN A 25 -54.97 -3.88 -1.63
C GLN A 25 -55.39 -2.45 -1.28
N TYR A 26 -56.44 -1.96 -1.94
CA TYR A 26 -57.11 -0.71 -1.61
C TYR A 26 -58.60 -0.87 -1.87
N HIS A 27 -59.43 0.01 -1.31
CA HIS A 27 -60.89 -0.02 -1.51
C HIS A 27 -61.37 1.32 -2.05
N CYS A 28 -61.95 1.32 -3.25
CA CYS A 28 -62.57 2.50 -3.85
C CYS A 28 -63.81 2.09 -4.65
N PRO A 29 -65.03 2.30 -4.10
CA PRO A 29 -66.29 2.04 -4.78
C PRO A 29 -66.45 2.84 -6.09
N ALA A 30 -67.28 2.36 -7.01
CA ALA A 30 -67.53 3.01 -8.30
C ALA A 30 -68.17 4.40 -8.13
N ASP A 31 -69.06 4.53 -7.16
CA ASP A 31 -69.82 5.72 -6.77
C ASP A 31 -69.08 6.65 -5.79
N ALA A 32 -67.80 6.36 -5.49
CA ALA A 32 -67.00 7.20 -4.60
C ALA A 32 -66.86 8.63 -5.14
N ASN A 33 -67.08 9.62 -4.27
CA ASN A 33 -66.89 11.04 -4.59
C ASN A 33 -65.39 11.40 -4.78
N GLU A 34 -65.13 12.59 -5.34
CA GLU A 34 -63.76 13.03 -5.66
C GLU A 34 -62.83 13.09 -4.42
N GLU A 35 -63.35 13.52 -3.28
CA GLU A 35 -62.59 13.58 -2.03
C GLU A 35 -62.12 12.19 -1.57
N THR A 36 -63.02 11.19 -1.63
CA THR A 36 -62.70 9.80 -1.31
C THR A 36 -61.67 9.22 -2.28
N ARG A 37 -61.84 9.47 -3.59
CA ARG A 37 -60.89 9.01 -4.62
C ARG A 37 -59.49 9.59 -4.40
N LYS A 38 -59.40 10.87 -4.05
CA LYS A 38 -58.14 11.54 -3.75
C LYS A 38 -57.46 10.91 -2.52
N SER A 39 -58.20 10.73 -1.43
CA SER A 39 -57.70 10.13 -0.19
C SER A 39 -57.15 8.71 -0.41
N VAL A 40 -57.91 7.85 -1.12
CA VAL A 40 -57.48 6.48 -1.43
C VAL A 40 -56.23 6.46 -2.30
N ARG A 41 -56.15 7.36 -3.29
CA ARG A 41 -54.97 7.49 -4.18
C ARG A 41 -53.71 7.87 -3.39
N GLU A 42 -53.81 8.86 -2.51
CA GLU A 42 -52.68 9.30 -1.67
C GLU A 42 -52.21 8.18 -0.74
N LYS A 43 -53.16 7.45 -0.12
CA LYS A 43 -52.84 6.30 0.73
C LYS A 43 -52.14 5.20 -0.05
N LEU A 44 -52.65 4.84 -1.23
CA LEU A 44 -52.05 3.82 -2.09
C LEU A 44 -50.66 4.23 -2.57
N ALA A 45 -50.48 5.50 -2.96
CA ALA A 45 -49.18 6.03 -3.38
C ALA A 45 -48.13 5.91 -2.27
N LYS A 46 -48.49 6.27 -1.02
CA LYS A 46 -47.60 6.10 0.15
C LYS A 46 -47.26 4.63 0.42
N GLN A 47 -48.24 3.74 0.31
CA GLN A 47 -48.02 2.29 0.49
C GLN A 47 -47.10 1.73 -0.59
N LEU A 48 -47.30 2.10 -1.86
CA LEU A 48 -46.42 1.70 -2.97
C LEU A 48 -45.00 2.24 -2.79
N GLN A 49 -44.86 3.52 -2.44
CA GLN A 49 -43.56 4.13 -2.18
C GLN A 49 -42.82 3.36 -1.08
N HIS A 50 -43.50 3.04 0.02
CA HIS A 50 -42.92 2.28 1.11
C HIS A 50 -42.50 0.87 0.67
N ALA A 51 -43.38 0.14 -0.02
CA ALA A 51 -43.09 -1.21 -0.50
C ALA A 51 -41.92 -1.25 -1.50
N ILE A 52 -41.86 -0.30 -2.44
CA ILE A 52 -40.73 -0.14 -3.37
C ILE A 52 -39.45 0.18 -2.59
N GLY A 53 -39.53 1.10 -1.61
CA GLY A 53 -38.41 1.43 -0.73
C GLY A 53 -37.82 0.20 -0.03
N LEU A 54 -38.67 -0.70 0.50
CA LEU A 54 -38.23 -1.95 1.11
C LEU A 54 -37.53 -2.88 0.12
N VAL A 55 -38.01 -2.95 -1.13
CA VAL A 55 -37.34 -3.75 -2.19
C VAL A 55 -35.98 -3.15 -2.53
N LEU A 56 -35.90 -1.84 -2.72
CA LEU A 56 -34.65 -1.14 -3.04
C LEU A 56 -33.61 -1.27 -1.92
N GLN A 57 -34.04 -1.36 -0.67
CA GLN A 57 -33.16 -1.55 0.50
C GLN A 57 -32.87 -3.03 0.80
N SER A 58 -33.49 -3.97 0.07
CA SER A 58 -33.26 -5.39 0.32
C SER A 58 -31.85 -5.80 -0.11
N PRO A 59 -31.13 -6.62 0.69
CA PRO A 59 -29.80 -7.10 0.33
C PRO A 59 -29.77 -7.78 -1.04
N SER A 60 -30.80 -8.59 -1.35
CA SER A 60 -30.91 -9.29 -2.64
C SER A 60 -31.03 -8.34 -3.83
N TYR A 61 -31.71 -7.20 -3.71
CA TYR A 61 -31.75 -6.21 -4.79
C TYR A 61 -30.44 -5.44 -4.89
N MET A 62 -29.86 -5.03 -3.75
CA MET A 62 -28.57 -4.33 -3.73
C MET A 62 -27.45 -5.17 -4.35
N ASP A 63 -27.49 -6.50 -4.17
CA ASP A 63 -26.54 -7.43 -4.78
C ASP A 63 -26.72 -7.58 -6.31
N THR A 64 -27.89 -7.23 -6.86
CA THR A 64 -28.12 -7.22 -8.32
C THR A 64 -27.66 -5.93 -8.99
N LEU A 65 -27.34 -4.89 -8.21
CA LEU A 65 -26.86 -3.64 -8.78
C LEU A 65 -25.52 -3.87 -9.49
N PRO A 66 -25.31 -3.28 -10.69
CA PRO A 66 -24.03 -3.33 -11.37
C PRO A 66 -22.95 -2.79 -10.45
N ARG A 67 -22.00 -3.65 -10.06
CA ARG A 67 -20.82 -3.19 -9.33
C ARG A 67 -19.92 -2.45 -10.33
N PRO A 68 -19.41 -1.26 -9.99
CA PRO A 68 -18.37 -0.64 -10.79
C PRO A 68 -17.25 -1.66 -11.04
N PRO A 69 -16.67 -1.70 -12.25
CA PRO A 69 -15.52 -2.57 -12.48
C PRO A 69 -14.46 -2.26 -11.43
N ALA A 70 -13.85 -3.31 -10.87
CA ALA A 70 -12.76 -3.13 -9.93
C ALA A 70 -11.68 -2.23 -10.57
N PRO A 71 -11.09 -1.28 -9.82
CA PRO A 71 -9.98 -0.49 -10.33
C PRO A 71 -8.89 -1.40 -10.89
N ALA A 72 -8.27 -0.99 -12.00
CA ALA A 72 -7.11 -1.71 -12.52
C ALA A 72 -6.01 -1.76 -11.46
N LEU A 73 -5.33 -2.91 -11.35
CA LEU A 73 -4.18 -3.05 -10.46
C LEU A 73 -3.06 -2.11 -10.88
N PHE A 74 -2.36 -1.56 -9.89
CA PHE A 74 -1.19 -0.74 -10.13
C PHE A 74 -0.11 -1.53 -10.88
N GLN A 75 0.58 -0.85 -11.81
CA GLN A 75 1.69 -1.43 -12.56
C GLN A 75 3.01 -0.86 -12.02
N PRO A 76 3.82 -1.67 -11.31
CA PRO A 76 5.09 -1.21 -10.77
C PRO A 76 6.08 -0.80 -11.87
N ALA A 77 6.94 0.16 -11.57
CA ALA A 77 8.09 0.52 -12.38
C ALA A 77 8.97 -0.72 -12.58
N ALA A 78 9.51 -0.84 -13.80
CA ALA A 78 10.37 -1.94 -14.18
C ALA A 78 11.65 -1.92 -13.32
N GLU A 79 11.99 -3.09 -12.79
CA GLU A 79 13.22 -3.31 -12.05
C GLU A 79 14.31 -3.77 -13.03
N VAL A 80 15.40 -3.00 -13.14
CA VAL A 80 16.53 -3.33 -14.02
C VAL A 80 17.31 -4.53 -13.47
N ALA A 81 17.46 -4.56 -12.15
CA ALA A 81 18.03 -5.65 -11.36
C ALA A 81 17.56 -5.51 -9.91
N PRO A 82 17.68 -6.54 -9.05
CA PRO A 82 17.25 -6.48 -7.65
C PRO A 82 17.70 -5.20 -6.93
N GLY A 83 16.75 -4.36 -6.50
CA GLY A 83 16.98 -3.07 -5.84
C GLY A 83 17.47 -1.93 -6.75
N LEU A 84 17.34 -2.06 -8.07
CA LEU A 84 17.74 -1.03 -9.05
C LEU A 84 16.60 -0.66 -10.00
N PHE A 85 16.18 0.59 -9.92
CA PHE A 85 15.22 1.20 -10.84
C PHE A 85 15.88 1.91 -12.03
N ARG A 86 17.22 2.05 -12.02
CA ARG A 86 18.04 2.50 -13.15
C ARG A 86 19.31 1.66 -13.25
N SER A 87 19.90 1.59 -14.44
CA SER A 87 21.15 0.86 -14.63
C SER A 87 22.30 1.57 -13.89
N GLN A 88 23.41 0.86 -13.69
CA GLN A 88 24.61 1.41 -13.03
C GLN A 88 25.33 2.48 -13.88
N VAL A 89 24.97 2.61 -15.16
CA VAL A 89 25.54 3.62 -16.07
C VAL A 89 24.62 4.82 -16.27
N ASP A 90 23.38 4.74 -15.79
CA ASP A 90 22.41 5.84 -15.88
C ASP A 90 22.31 6.57 -14.53
N PRO A 91 22.32 7.92 -14.51
CA PRO A 91 22.15 8.67 -13.28
C PRO A 91 20.76 8.46 -12.70
N ILE A 92 20.68 8.38 -11.37
CA ILE A 92 19.40 8.39 -10.66
C ILE A 92 18.71 9.77 -10.69
N GLY A 93 19.39 10.79 -11.16
CA GLY A 93 18.83 12.11 -11.40
C GLY A 93 19.88 13.19 -11.22
N LEU A 94 19.41 14.43 -11.22
CA LEU A 94 20.22 15.61 -10.97
C LEU A 94 20.11 15.98 -9.49
N GLY A 95 21.26 16.05 -8.82
CA GLY A 95 21.35 16.54 -7.46
C GLY A 95 21.09 18.04 -7.42
N GLU A 96 20.22 18.48 -6.51
CA GLU A 96 20.05 19.89 -6.17
C GLU A 96 21.15 20.28 -5.17
N HIS A 97 22.14 21.04 -5.65
CA HIS A 97 23.10 21.75 -4.81
C HIS A 97 23.01 23.26 -5.06
N PHE A 98 23.74 24.04 -4.27
CA PHE A 98 23.93 25.50 -4.40
C PHE A 98 23.90 26.00 -5.87
N PRO A 99 23.44 27.25 -6.11
CA PRO A 99 22.42 27.62 -7.10
C PRO A 99 22.62 27.23 -8.57
N ASP A 100 23.80 26.80 -9.00
CA ASP A 100 24.14 26.71 -10.43
C ASP A 100 24.83 25.39 -10.85
N ASN A 101 24.96 24.40 -9.96
CA ASN A 101 25.61 23.13 -10.31
C ASN A 101 24.69 21.93 -10.11
N HIS A 102 23.98 21.56 -11.17
CA HIS A 102 23.26 20.28 -11.26
C HIS A 102 24.27 19.19 -11.60
N GLN A 103 24.52 18.31 -10.63
CA GLN A 103 25.40 17.17 -10.82
C GLN A 103 24.57 15.90 -11.03
N GLU A 104 24.93 15.12 -12.05
CA GLU A 104 24.40 13.77 -12.22
C GLU A 104 24.83 12.88 -11.06
N ILE A 105 23.84 12.28 -10.39
CA ILE A 105 24.06 11.40 -9.25
C ILE A 105 23.88 9.96 -9.70
N MET A 106 24.87 9.12 -9.43
CA MET A 106 24.83 7.68 -9.65
C MET A 106 24.44 6.98 -8.36
N LEU A 107 23.82 5.80 -8.42
CA LEU A 107 23.65 4.96 -7.23
C LEU A 107 24.88 4.06 -7.06
N ALA A 108 25.38 3.91 -5.83
CA ALA A 108 26.51 3.04 -5.57
C ALA A 108 26.27 1.60 -6.04
N ALA A 109 27.33 0.96 -6.54
CA ALA A 109 27.33 -0.44 -6.89
C ALA A 109 27.42 -1.33 -5.64
N GLY A 110 27.21 -2.64 -5.81
CA GLY A 110 27.42 -3.62 -4.75
C GLY A 110 26.15 -4.10 -4.04
N PRO A 111 26.31 -4.70 -2.84
CA PRO A 111 25.23 -5.23 -2.02
C PRO A 111 24.25 -4.14 -1.61
N ARG A 112 22.96 -4.44 -1.63
CA ARG A 112 21.92 -3.44 -1.35
C ARG A 112 20.72 -4.03 -0.66
N MET A 113 20.00 -3.16 0.02
CA MET A 113 18.71 -3.41 0.63
C MET A 113 17.72 -2.39 0.11
N TRP A 114 16.46 -2.78 -0.07
CA TRP A 114 15.44 -1.89 -0.61
C TRP A 114 14.04 -2.19 -0.09
N LEU A 115 13.23 -1.15 -0.06
CA LEU A 115 11.80 -1.20 0.18
C LEU A 115 11.08 -0.36 -0.88
N ARG A 116 10.15 -0.98 -1.58
CA ARG A 116 9.23 -0.32 -2.51
C ARG A 116 7.87 -0.25 -1.86
N VAL A 117 7.18 0.88 -1.98
CA VAL A 117 5.79 1.04 -1.54
C VAL A 117 5.02 1.75 -2.64
N MET A 118 3.87 1.23 -3.01
CA MET A 118 3.09 1.73 -4.14
C MET A 118 1.58 1.56 -3.90
N PRO A 119 0.73 2.28 -4.66
CA PRO A 119 -0.71 2.07 -4.61
C PRO A 119 -1.08 0.63 -4.95
N ALA A 120 -2.16 0.09 -4.37
CA ALA A 120 -2.72 -1.18 -4.84
C ALA A 120 -3.43 -1.05 -6.20
N ALA A 121 -4.01 0.13 -6.47
CA ALA A 121 -4.77 0.41 -7.68
C ALA A 121 -4.16 1.55 -8.52
N GLN A 122 -4.39 1.51 -9.83
CA GLN A 122 -4.01 2.57 -10.75
C GLN A 122 -4.70 3.89 -10.40
N GLN A 123 -3.92 4.95 -10.26
CA GLN A 123 -4.40 6.24 -9.73
C GLN A 123 -5.03 7.16 -10.79
N GLY A 124 -4.89 6.85 -12.07
CA GLY A 124 -5.43 7.65 -13.17
C GLY A 124 -4.81 9.04 -13.34
N ARG A 125 -3.81 9.40 -12.53
CA ARG A 125 -3.05 10.65 -12.59
C ARG A 125 -1.55 10.39 -12.52
N ALA A 126 -0.77 11.36 -12.97
CA ALA A 126 0.67 11.42 -12.73
C ALA A 126 1.01 12.71 -12.00
N TRP A 127 1.68 12.61 -10.85
CA TRP A 127 2.09 13.77 -10.05
C TRP A 127 3.23 14.53 -10.74
N LYS A 128 3.32 15.84 -10.51
CA LYS A 128 4.45 16.66 -10.94
C LYS A 128 5.58 16.60 -9.90
N PRO A 129 6.85 16.73 -10.29
CA PRO A 129 7.97 16.73 -9.34
C PRO A 129 7.81 17.74 -8.20
N ALA A 130 7.20 18.91 -8.44
CA ALA A 130 6.91 19.90 -7.41
C ALA A 130 5.90 19.39 -6.35
N GLU A 131 4.86 18.65 -6.77
CA GLU A 131 3.90 18.04 -5.85
C GLU A 131 4.57 16.94 -5.01
N LEU A 132 5.39 16.11 -5.65
CA LEU A 132 6.17 15.06 -4.97
C LEU A 132 7.12 15.67 -3.93
N ARG A 133 7.81 16.76 -4.28
CA ARG A 133 8.67 17.52 -3.35
C ARG A 133 7.89 18.07 -2.18
N GLN A 134 6.73 18.68 -2.43
CA GLN A 134 5.89 19.23 -1.37
C GLN A 134 5.42 18.14 -0.39
N ALA A 135 5.05 16.96 -0.89
CA ALA A 135 4.69 15.82 -0.06
C ALA A 135 5.88 15.20 0.69
N SER A 136 7.11 15.48 0.26
CA SER A 136 8.35 14.90 0.82
C SER A 136 9.03 15.78 1.86
N VAL A 137 8.76 17.09 1.92
CA VAL A 137 9.57 18.05 2.70
C VAL A 137 8.82 18.62 3.92
N GLN A 138 7.68 18.04 4.31
CA GLN A 138 6.93 18.52 5.47
C GLN A 138 7.65 18.26 6.81
N ALA A 139 7.48 19.16 7.79
CA ALA A 139 8.21 19.17 9.07
C ALA A 139 8.01 17.91 9.93
N GLN A 140 6.90 17.19 9.74
CA GLN A 140 6.60 15.92 10.39
C GLN A 140 6.59 14.82 9.33
N GLY A 141 7.72 14.10 9.18
CA GLY A 141 7.85 13.01 8.22
C GLY A 141 8.47 13.45 6.88
N HIS A 142 9.59 14.17 6.93
CA HIS A 142 10.44 14.41 5.77
C HIS A 142 10.85 13.07 5.15
N LEU A 143 10.90 12.97 3.81
CA LEU A 143 11.31 11.76 3.11
C LEU A 143 12.79 11.48 3.40
N ARG A 144 13.12 10.28 3.88
CA ARG A 144 14.49 9.90 4.25
C ARG A 144 14.90 8.61 3.55
N PRO A 145 16.22 8.39 3.37
CA PRO A 145 16.74 7.09 2.94
C PRO A 145 16.34 5.96 3.91
N LEU A 146 16.39 4.71 3.42
CA LEU A 146 16.03 3.50 4.17
C LEU A 146 16.81 3.35 5.48
N TRP A 147 18.07 3.81 5.50
CA TRP A 147 18.90 3.92 6.69
C TRP A 147 19.18 5.40 6.97
N ASP A 148 18.84 5.88 8.17
CA ASP A 148 18.94 7.30 8.52
C ASP A 148 20.23 7.67 9.28
N GLY A 149 21.14 6.70 9.47
CA GLY A 149 22.43 6.93 10.13
C GLY A 149 23.46 7.71 9.27
N TYR A 150 23.11 8.09 8.04
CA TYR A 150 23.95 8.95 7.21
C TYR A 150 23.69 10.44 7.49
N SER A 151 24.76 11.22 7.62
CA SER A 151 24.67 12.68 7.64
C SER A 151 24.65 13.25 6.23
N GLY A 152 24.07 14.45 6.07
CA GLY A 152 24.06 15.17 4.80
C GLY A 152 23.08 14.56 3.79
N MET A 153 21.84 15.03 3.84
CA MET A 153 20.83 14.70 2.84
C MET A 153 20.76 15.78 1.78
N SER A 154 20.52 15.38 0.54
CA SER A 154 20.29 16.28 -0.59
C SER A 154 19.11 15.82 -1.42
N TYR A 155 18.59 16.71 -2.24
CA TYR A 155 17.43 16.44 -3.09
C TYR A 155 17.86 16.02 -4.48
N LEU A 156 17.06 15.15 -5.09
CA LEU A 156 17.24 14.62 -6.42
C LEU A 156 16.00 14.94 -7.25
N THR A 157 16.20 15.43 -8.46
CA THR A 157 15.11 15.65 -9.42
C THR A 157 15.43 14.91 -10.72
N ALA A 158 14.42 14.26 -11.29
CA ALA A 158 14.49 13.59 -12.58
C ALA A 158 13.19 13.79 -13.36
N GLN A 159 13.18 13.44 -14.65
CA GLN A 159 12.01 13.62 -15.52
C GLN A 159 10.76 12.85 -15.02
N ASP A 160 10.98 11.73 -14.37
CA ASP A 160 10.02 10.73 -13.92
C ASP A 160 9.77 10.77 -12.40
N GLY A 161 10.37 11.70 -11.66
CA GLY A 161 10.18 11.74 -10.22
C GLY A 161 11.03 12.74 -9.44
N PHE A 162 10.97 12.59 -8.12
CA PHE A 162 11.69 13.38 -7.14
C PHE A 162 12.19 12.45 -6.04
N GLY A 163 13.34 12.76 -5.43
CA GLY A 163 13.85 11.96 -4.33
C GLY A 163 14.78 12.70 -3.40
N VAL A 164 15.29 11.95 -2.44
CA VAL A 164 16.38 12.34 -1.56
C VAL A 164 17.51 11.33 -1.69
N PHE A 165 18.73 11.76 -1.40
CA PHE A 165 19.87 10.88 -1.35
C PHE A 165 20.89 11.35 -0.31
N THR A 166 21.76 10.44 0.07
CA THR A 166 22.95 10.71 0.89
C THR A 166 24.19 10.28 0.12
N ARG A 167 25.30 10.98 0.35
CA ARG A 167 26.58 10.74 -0.33
C ARG A 167 27.74 11.15 0.56
N SER A 168 28.93 10.66 0.23
CA SER A 168 30.17 11.25 0.76
C SER A 168 30.36 12.66 0.18
N PRO A 169 30.92 13.61 0.95
CA PRO A 169 31.25 14.94 0.44
C PRO A 169 32.18 14.87 -0.79
N GLY A 170 31.84 15.58 -1.86
CA GLY A 170 32.64 15.65 -3.08
C GLY A 170 32.44 14.49 -4.07
N GLU A 171 31.68 13.46 -3.71
CA GLU A 171 31.37 12.34 -4.60
C GLU A 171 30.05 12.55 -5.32
N ASN A 172 29.89 12.02 -6.55
CA ASN A 172 28.61 12.01 -7.27
C ASN A 172 27.87 10.68 -7.13
N VAL A 173 28.23 9.87 -6.14
CA VAL A 173 27.67 8.55 -5.91
C VAL A 173 26.81 8.60 -4.64
N ALA A 174 25.53 8.30 -4.79
CA ALA A 174 24.59 8.12 -3.70
C ALA A 174 24.86 6.79 -3.00
N LEU A 175 25.02 6.85 -1.68
CA LEU A 175 25.14 5.70 -0.78
C LEU A 175 23.75 5.11 -0.47
N SER A 176 22.76 5.98 -0.38
CA SER A 176 21.36 5.64 -0.10
C SER A 176 20.47 6.67 -0.79
N THR A 177 19.30 6.24 -1.25
CA THR A 177 18.31 7.12 -1.91
C THR A 177 16.90 6.68 -1.62
N THR A 178 15.99 7.65 -1.49
CA THR A 178 14.55 7.39 -1.58
C THR A 178 13.98 8.20 -2.73
N PHE A 179 13.45 7.52 -3.75
CA PHE A 179 12.97 8.09 -4.99
C PHE A 179 11.49 7.80 -5.19
N MET A 180 10.72 8.83 -5.49
CA MET A 180 9.29 8.76 -5.72
C MET A 180 8.99 9.05 -7.19
N PHE A 181 8.36 8.09 -7.84
CA PHE A 181 7.93 8.17 -9.22
C PHE A 181 6.66 9.01 -9.33
N ARG A 182 6.48 9.60 -10.51
CA ARG A 182 5.23 10.29 -10.88
C ARG A 182 4.00 9.38 -10.90
N SER A 183 4.16 8.07 -10.81
CA SER A 183 3.08 7.09 -10.66
C SER A 183 2.57 6.95 -9.21
N GLY A 184 3.29 7.49 -8.23
CA GLY A 184 3.01 7.28 -6.81
C GLY A 184 3.74 6.06 -6.21
N GLU A 185 4.57 5.35 -6.97
CA GLU A 185 5.48 4.36 -6.39
C GLU A 185 6.70 5.05 -5.75
N ILE A 186 7.13 4.56 -4.59
CA ILE A 186 8.32 5.04 -3.88
C ILE A 186 9.30 3.89 -3.69
N TRP A 187 10.57 4.15 -3.98
CA TRP A 187 11.70 3.24 -3.76
C TRP A 187 12.63 3.83 -2.71
N ALA A 188 12.82 3.15 -1.59
CA ALA A 188 13.90 3.43 -0.65
C ALA A 188 14.98 2.36 -0.85
N VAL A 189 16.19 2.77 -1.24
CA VAL A 189 17.32 1.89 -1.57
C VAL A 189 18.53 2.32 -0.77
N ASP A 190 19.18 1.36 -0.13
CA ASP A 190 20.47 1.52 0.51
C ASP A 190 21.51 0.62 -0.12
N ALA A 191 22.57 1.21 -0.66
CA ALA A 191 23.65 0.52 -1.36
C ALA A 191 24.95 0.48 -0.55
N ARG A 192 24.92 0.86 0.73
CA ARG A 192 26.13 1.11 1.52
C ARG A 192 26.17 0.33 2.82
N TYR A 193 25.04 0.15 3.49
CA TYR A 193 25.00 -0.40 4.84
C TYR A 193 25.52 -1.85 4.86
N LEU A 194 25.12 -2.66 3.89
CA LEU A 194 25.65 -4.02 3.72
C LEU A 194 27.11 -4.03 3.24
N GLU A 195 27.55 -3.08 2.44
CA GLU A 195 28.91 -3.08 1.88
C GLU A 195 29.99 -3.03 2.99
N HIS A 196 29.72 -2.32 4.08
CA HIS A 196 30.74 -2.01 5.08
C HIS A 196 30.58 -2.70 6.42
N LEU A 197 29.45 -3.37 6.65
CA LEU A 197 29.21 -4.00 7.93
C LEU A 197 29.98 -5.33 8.03
N THR A 198 31.01 -5.31 8.86
CA THR A 198 31.79 -6.48 9.23
C THR A 198 31.87 -6.64 10.75
N THR A 199 31.93 -7.88 11.23
CA THR A 199 32.16 -8.22 12.63
C THR A 199 33.13 -9.38 12.69
N ASN A 200 34.27 -9.21 13.38
CA ASN A 200 35.34 -10.20 13.43
C ASN A 200 35.79 -10.68 12.03
N ALA A 201 35.96 -9.74 11.09
CA ALA A 201 36.30 -9.98 9.68
C ALA A 201 35.27 -10.81 8.87
N VAL A 202 34.05 -10.99 9.39
CA VAL A 202 32.93 -11.62 8.67
C VAL A 202 31.97 -10.53 8.20
N ASN A 203 31.57 -10.57 6.93
CA ASN A 203 30.50 -9.73 6.40
C ASN A 203 29.17 -10.10 7.06
N VAL A 204 28.44 -9.10 7.55
CA VAL A 204 27.21 -9.33 8.33
C VAL A 204 25.99 -8.66 7.71
N ILE A 205 24.83 -9.21 8.03
CA ILE A 205 23.53 -8.57 7.86
C ILE A 205 23.13 -7.98 9.22
N PRO A 206 22.88 -6.68 9.33
CA PRO A 206 22.48 -6.04 10.59
C PRO A 206 21.07 -6.44 11.03
N ASP A 207 20.69 -6.03 12.25
CA ASP A 207 19.30 -5.96 12.67
C ASP A 207 18.58 -4.85 11.89
N VAL A 208 17.89 -5.22 10.82
CA VAL A 208 17.24 -4.26 9.90
C VAL A 208 15.75 -4.06 10.15
N GLU A 209 15.12 -4.84 11.04
CA GLU A 209 13.66 -4.91 11.10
C GLU A 209 13.04 -3.55 11.47
N GLY A 210 13.65 -2.86 12.44
CA GLY A 210 13.18 -1.55 12.87
C GLY A 210 13.29 -0.48 11.78
N GLU A 211 14.32 -0.55 10.93
CA GLU A 211 14.55 0.42 9.85
C GLU A 211 13.55 0.25 8.72
N TYR A 212 13.31 -1.01 8.34
CA TYR A 212 12.28 -1.35 7.36
C TYR A 212 10.89 -0.97 7.84
N ALA A 213 10.55 -1.25 9.10
CA ALA A 213 9.25 -0.90 9.67
C ALA A 213 9.05 0.62 9.73
N ARG A 214 10.03 1.38 10.24
CA ARG A 214 9.96 2.86 10.25
C ARG A 214 9.89 3.44 8.84
N SER A 215 10.65 2.87 7.91
CA SER A 215 10.60 3.29 6.51
C SER A 215 9.24 3.00 5.89
N LEU A 216 8.63 1.84 6.15
CA LEU A 216 7.29 1.53 5.66
C LEU A 216 6.27 2.57 6.13
N VAL A 217 6.23 2.87 7.43
CA VAL A 217 5.33 3.90 7.99
C VAL A 217 5.58 5.26 7.35
N LEU A 218 6.84 5.65 7.19
CA LEU A 218 7.20 6.92 6.54
C LEU A 218 6.68 6.96 5.10
N LEU A 219 6.93 5.91 4.31
CA LEU A 219 6.54 5.84 2.90
C LEU A 219 5.01 5.84 2.76
N GLN A 220 4.28 5.11 3.61
CA GLN A 220 2.81 5.15 3.66
C GLN A 220 2.30 6.57 3.93
N SER A 221 2.89 7.28 4.91
CA SER A 221 2.49 8.66 5.22
C SER A 221 2.71 9.63 4.05
N VAL A 222 3.75 9.39 3.23
CA VAL A 222 4.00 10.18 2.01
C VAL A 222 2.92 9.93 0.98
N LEU A 223 2.50 8.67 0.79
CA LEU A 223 1.41 8.32 -0.14
C LEU A 223 0.06 8.91 0.30
N GLU A 224 -0.25 8.90 1.60
CA GLU A 224 -1.46 9.54 2.12
C GLU A 224 -1.47 11.06 1.85
N ARG A 225 -0.31 11.73 1.96
CA ARG A 225 -0.17 13.15 1.62
C ARG A 225 -0.35 13.44 0.12
N LEU A 226 -0.18 12.44 -0.73
CA LEU A 226 -0.52 12.51 -2.14
C LEU A 226 -1.98 12.17 -2.43
N GLU A 227 -2.79 11.98 -1.38
CA GLU A 227 -4.20 11.59 -1.43
C GLU A 227 -4.42 10.20 -2.04
N ILE A 228 -3.42 9.32 -1.92
CA ILE A 228 -3.51 7.93 -2.35
C ILE A 228 -4.12 7.13 -1.19
N ALA A 229 -5.27 6.52 -1.42
CA ALA A 229 -5.95 5.71 -0.42
C ALA A 229 -5.28 4.32 -0.24
N PRO A 230 -5.21 3.80 1.00
CA PRO A 230 -4.82 2.42 1.25
C PRO A 230 -5.86 1.41 0.70
N PRO A 231 -5.50 0.12 0.55
CA PRO A 231 -4.22 -0.49 0.91
C PRO A 231 -3.09 -0.14 -0.07
N PHE A 232 -1.87 -0.31 0.40
CA PHE A 232 -0.64 -0.18 -0.39
C PHE A 232 0.01 -1.54 -0.60
N HIS A 233 0.67 -1.70 -1.74
CA HIS A 233 1.53 -2.85 -2.01
C HIS A 233 2.97 -2.50 -1.64
N TRP A 234 3.69 -3.43 -1.02
CA TRP A 234 5.10 -3.28 -0.71
C TRP A 234 5.92 -4.43 -1.29
N ILE A 235 7.17 -4.13 -1.66
CA ILE A 235 8.16 -5.12 -2.08
C ILE A 235 9.46 -4.81 -1.31
N ALA A 236 9.94 -5.76 -0.51
CA ALA A 236 11.14 -5.62 0.29
C ALA A 236 12.21 -6.62 -0.17
N GLY A 237 13.48 -6.23 -0.15
CA GLY A 237 14.53 -7.15 -0.57
C GLY A 237 15.96 -6.77 -0.19
N MET A 238 16.83 -7.76 -0.31
CA MET A 238 18.29 -7.61 -0.16
C MET A 238 19.02 -8.43 -1.22
N THR A 239 20.15 -7.93 -1.71
CA THR A 239 21.03 -8.65 -2.62
C THR A 239 22.51 -8.45 -2.28
N GLY A 240 23.38 -9.36 -2.72
CA GLY A 240 24.78 -9.43 -2.30
C GLY A 240 24.94 -9.97 -0.87
N ILE A 241 24.00 -10.82 -0.43
CA ILE A 241 23.97 -11.34 0.94
C ILE A 241 24.52 -12.76 1.10
N LYS A 242 24.90 -13.44 0.02
CA LYS A 242 25.42 -14.81 0.10
C LYS A 242 26.65 -14.88 0.99
N SER A 243 26.71 -15.91 1.83
CA SER A 243 27.76 -16.18 2.82
C SER A 243 27.92 -15.16 3.95
N ARG A 244 27.06 -14.13 4.03
CA ARG A 244 27.02 -13.23 5.19
C ARG A 244 26.40 -13.93 6.39
N GLY A 245 26.89 -13.61 7.58
CA GLY A 245 26.23 -14.02 8.82
C GLY A 245 25.20 -13.00 9.27
N MET A 246 24.16 -13.40 9.99
CA MET A 246 23.10 -12.51 10.45
C MET A 246 23.32 -12.07 11.89
N GLN A 247 23.26 -10.76 12.14
CA GLN A 247 23.23 -10.22 13.49
C GLN A 247 21.82 -10.42 14.06
N VAL A 248 21.66 -11.44 14.90
CA VAL A 248 20.39 -11.69 15.59
C VAL A 248 20.36 -10.88 16.87
N PRO A 249 19.34 -10.02 17.09
CA PRO A 249 19.24 -9.24 18.30
C PRO A 249 19.20 -10.12 19.55
N ILE A 250 19.76 -9.60 20.64
CA ILE A 250 19.73 -10.29 21.93
C ILE A 250 18.41 -9.97 22.62
N GLN A 251 17.71 -11.00 23.09
CA GLN A 251 16.49 -10.80 23.88
C GLN A 251 16.83 -10.00 25.15
N PRO A 252 16.06 -8.96 25.50
CA PRO A 252 16.28 -8.21 26.73
C PRO A 252 16.41 -9.14 27.95
N GLY A 253 17.46 -8.93 28.76
CA GLY A 253 17.74 -9.74 29.94
C GLY A 253 18.41 -11.09 29.69
N ARG A 254 18.84 -11.40 28.46
CA ARG A 254 19.61 -12.61 28.13
C ARG A 254 21.01 -12.28 27.64
N ALA A 255 21.94 -13.22 27.85
CA ALA A 255 23.24 -13.23 27.19
C ALA A 255 23.17 -14.07 25.91
N ALA A 256 23.94 -13.71 24.88
CA ALA A 256 24.09 -14.48 23.66
C ALA A 256 25.58 -14.61 23.29
N PRO A 257 25.97 -15.68 22.57
CA PRO A 257 27.32 -15.78 22.02
C PRO A 257 27.65 -14.56 21.15
N PRO A 258 28.86 -14.00 21.24
CA PRO A 258 29.24 -12.87 20.43
C PRO A 258 29.33 -13.25 18.94
N GLY A 259 28.94 -12.32 18.08
CA GLY A 259 29.12 -12.43 16.63
C GLY A 259 27.87 -12.85 15.85
N PRO A 260 27.98 -12.85 14.52
CA PRO A 260 26.87 -13.18 13.64
C PRO A 260 26.54 -14.68 13.68
N ARG A 261 25.27 -15.00 13.43
CA ARG A 261 24.74 -16.36 13.40
C ARG A 261 24.40 -16.79 11.98
N GLY A 262 24.51 -18.09 11.71
CA GLY A 262 24.16 -18.66 10.41
C GLY A 262 25.03 -18.12 9.27
N LYS A 263 24.73 -18.56 8.05
CA LYS A 263 25.28 -18.01 6.81
C LYS A 263 24.22 -18.05 5.73
N CYS A 264 23.99 -16.92 5.07
CA CYS A 264 22.97 -16.83 4.04
C CYS A 264 23.38 -17.63 2.79
N MET A 265 22.49 -18.51 2.36
CA MET A 265 22.70 -19.43 1.23
C MET A 265 22.32 -18.77 -0.10
N LEU A 266 21.33 -17.88 -0.05
CA LEU A 266 20.87 -17.11 -1.20
C LEU A 266 21.67 -15.81 -1.32
N ASP A 267 21.88 -15.37 -2.57
CA ASP A 267 22.46 -14.05 -2.82
C ASP A 267 21.43 -12.94 -2.77
N THR A 268 20.18 -13.26 -3.10
CA THR A 268 19.05 -12.33 -3.12
C THR A 268 17.88 -12.91 -2.36
N VAL A 269 17.24 -12.09 -1.53
CA VAL A 269 15.95 -12.37 -0.89
C VAL A 269 15.01 -11.23 -1.23
N THR A 270 13.80 -11.56 -1.64
CA THR A 270 12.74 -10.60 -1.95
C THR A 270 11.41 -11.18 -1.52
N MET A 271 10.54 -10.33 -0.99
CA MET A 271 9.16 -10.65 -0.64
C MET A 271 8.28 -9.45 -0.93
N GLU A 272 6.99 -9.70 -1.11
CA GLU A 272 5.98 -8.68 -1.31
C GLU A 272 4.74 -8.96 -0.46
N GLY A 273 3.90 -7.93 -0.31
CA GLY A 273 2.64 -8.03 0.40
C GLY A 273 1.87 -6.73 0.40
N GLU A 274 0.74 -6.73 1.09
CA GLU A 274 -0.09 -5.54 1.27
C GLU A 274 0.11 -4.96 2.68
N CYS A 275 -0.20 -3.68 2.83
CA CYS A 275 -0.18 -2.99 4.11
C CYS A 275 -1.15 -1.80 4.10
N SER A 276 -1.65 -1.46 5.28
CA SER A 276 -2.38 -0.23 5.55
C SER A 276 -1.73 0.53 6.71
N PRO A 277 -1.91 1.85 6.81
CA PRO A 277 -1.38 2.66 7.92
C PRO A 277 -1.83 2.22 9.32
N ALA A 278 -2.99 1.54 9.41
CA ALA A 278 -3.50 0.98 10.65
C ALA A 278 -2.81 -0.34 11.07
N ASP A 279 -2.09 -0.99 10.14
CA ASP A 279 -1.42 -2.24 10.41
C ASP A 279 -0.10 -2.00 11.15
N ASN A 280 0.30 -2.98 11.97
CA ASN A 280 1.65 -2.96 12.54
C ASN A 280 2.68 -3.22 11.41
N ALA A 281 3.61 -2.29 11.20
CA ALA A 281 4.58 -2.37 10.11
C ALA A 281 5.53 -3.58 10.23
N VAL A 282 5.95 -3.95 11.45
CA VAL A 282 6.78 -5.15 11.67
C VAL A 282 6.02 -6.42 11.30
N HIS A 283 4.73 -6.50 11.63
CA HIS A 283 3.87 -7.62 11.23
C HIS A 283 3.65 -7.66 9.72
N SER A 284 3.41 -6.51 9.10
CA SER A 284 3.23 -6.42 7.64
C SER A 284 4.44 -6.95 6.90
N LEU A 285 5.65 -6.62 7.38
CA LEU A 285 6.92 -7.06 6.78
C LEU A 285 7.44 -8.41 7.30
N ARG A 286 6.70 -9.07 8.20
CA ARG A 286 7.12 -10.35 8.78
C ARG A 286 7.48 -11.41 7.73
N PRO A 287 6.72 -11.59 6.63
CA PRO A 287 7.07 -12.59 5.62
C PRO A 287 8.47 -12.34 5.01
N PHE A 288 8.85 -11.07 4.83
CA PHE A 288 10.20 -10.71 4.38
C PHE A 288 11.27 -11.10 5.40
N PHE A 289 11.07 -10.75 6.68
CA PHE A 289 12.04 -11.05 7.72
C PHE A 289 12.17 -12.57 7.93
N GLU A 290 11.07 -13.32 7.98
CA GLU A 290 11.11 -14.78 8.08
C GLU A 290 11.90 -15.41 6.94
N ARG A 291 11.67 -14.95 5.70
CA ARG A 291 12.42 -15.41 4.53
C ARG A 291 13.91 -15.07 4.61
N LEU A 292 14.25 -13.90 5.14
CA LEU A 292 15.64 -13.50 5.36
C LEU A 292 16.33 -14.42 6.38
N TYR A 293 15.71 -14.66 7.53
CA TYR A 293 16.22 -15.59 8.55
C TYR A 293 16.37 -17.02 8.00
N GLU A 294 15.35 -17.51 7.30
CA GLU A 294 15.35 -18.84 6.67
C GLU A 294 16.51 -18.97 5.66
N SER A 295 16.75 -17.93 4.85
CA SER A 295 17.86 -17.91 3.89
C SER A 295 19.23 -18.10 4.54
N CYS A 296 19.36 -17.75 5.82
CA CYS A 296 20.58 -17.88 6.62
C CYS A 296 20.59 -19.12 7.54
N GLY A 297 19.62 -20.01 7.39
CA GLY A 297 19.49 -21.24 8.19
C GLY A 297 19.08 -20.96 9.64
N LEU A 298 18.35 -19.87 9.87
CA LEU A 298 17.91 -19.43 11.19
C LEU A 298 16.39 -19.38 11.27
N THR A 299 15.88 -19.41 12.50
CA THR A 299 14.48 -19.10 12.80
C THR A 299 14.40 -17.69 13.38
N ARG A 300 13.48 -16.87 12.87
CA ARG A 300 13.22 -15.54 13.41
C ARG A 300 12.71 -15.65 14.86
N PRO A 301 13.34 -14.98 15.85
CA PRO A 301 12.86 -15.02 17.23
C PRO A 301 11.47 -14.40 17.40
N ALA A 302 10.53 -15.14 18.00
CA ALA A 302 9.14 -14.69 18.19
C ALA A 302 9.00 -13.39 19.02
N TRP A 303 9.93 -13.12 19.94
CA TRP A 303 9.89 -11.90 20.75
C TRP A 303 10.13 -10.61 19.93
N LEU A 304 10.60 -10.72 18.68
CA LEU A 304 10.75 -9.55 17.80
C LEU A 304 9.39 -8.99 17.34
N ASP A 305 8.30 -9.74 17.48
CA ASP A 305 6.94 -9.26 17.17
C ASP A 305 6.48 -8.14 18.12
N SER A 306 7.06 -8.02 19.31
CA SER A 306 6.72 -6.96 20.25
C SER A 306 7.45 -5.64 19.98
N ARG A 307 8.25 -5.54 18.91
CA ARG A 307 8.89 -4.29 18.51
C ARG A 307 7.85 -3.43 17.77
N ALA A 308 7.47 -2.32 18.40
CA ALA A 308 6.64 -1.29 17.78
C ALA A 308 7.54 -0.31 17.02
#